data_AF-A0A8S0G544-F1
#
_entry.id   AF-A0A8S0G544-F1
#
_cell.length_a   1.000
_cell.length_b   1.000
_cell.length_c   1.000
_cell.angle_alpha   90.00
_cell.angle_beta   90.00
_cell.angle_gamma   90.00
#
_symmetry.space_group_name_H-M   'P 1'
#
loop_
_entity.id
_entity.type
_entity.pdbx_description
1 polymer ?
#
loop_
_entity_poly.entity_id
_entity_poly.type
_entity_poly.pdbx_seq_one_letter_code
_entity_poly.pdbx_strand_id
1 'polypeptide(L)'
;MVKAPEVNGTALTIEPGTGLEQGGQGVHIPLPEGDLRKQNLKLNVALNLSGTGDLSVVPGGRNSEMTLTSNWPHPSFLGDFLPAKREVSESGFQAQWQSSWFANNLGERFASGNDTGWENFPAFSVAVTTPADQYQLTDRATKYAILLIALTPYLWHSLFLKRSPRNVYTQCNICWWGFHW
;
A
#
# COMPACT_ATOMS: atom_id res chain seq x y z
N MET A 1 -16.55 0.46 8.70
CA MET A 1 -17.96 0.01 8.60
C MET A 1 -18.31 -0.07 7.13
N VAL A 2 -18.57 -1.27 6.61
CA VAL A 2 -18.91 -1.51 5.20
C VAL A 2 -20.43 -1.35 5.06
N LYS A 3 -20.89 -0.49 4.14
CA LYS A 3 -22.33 -0.42 3.84
C LYS A 3 -22.72 -1.60 2.94
N ALA A 4 -23.98 -2.03 3.05
CA ALA A 4 -24.51 -3.08 2.18
C ALA A 4 -24.33 -2.66 0.70
N PRO A 5 -23.66 -3.47 -0.12
CA PRO A 5 -23.43 -3.20 -1.52
C PRO A 5 -24.74 -3.36 -2.28
N GLU A 6 -24.98 -2.46 -3.23
CA GLU A 6 -26.14 -2.51 -4.10
C GLU A 6 -25.71 -3.10 -5.45
N VAL A 7 -26.39 -4.17 -5.86
CA VAL A 7 -26.23 -4.78 -7.18
C VAL A 7 -27.50 -4.55 -7.98
N ASN A 8 -27.41 -3.78 -9.06
CA ASN A 8 -28.55 -3.39 -9.90
C ASN A 8 -29.72 -2.76 -9.11
N GLY A 9 -29.42 -2.06 -8.00
CA GLY A 9 -30.41 -1.44 -7.11
C GLY A 9 -30.99 -2.35 -6.03
N THR A 10 -30.57 -3.61 -5.96
CA THR A 10 -30.93 -4.53 -4.88
C THR A 10 -29.80 -4.58 -3.87
N ALA A 11 -30.10 -4.27 -2.60
CA ALA A 11 -29.14 -4.43 -1.50
C ALA A 11 -28.88 -5.91 -1.26
N LEU A 12 -27.64 -6.35 -1.41
CA LEU A 12 -27.22 -7.72 -1.11
C LEU A 12 -26.47 -7.79 0.22
N THR A 13 -26.67 -8.87 0.94
CA THR A 13 -25.99 -9.11 2.22
C THR A 13 -24.56 -9.56 1.94
N ILE A 14 -23.62 -8.96 2.66
CA ILE A 14 -22.22 -9.38 2.65
C ILE A 14 -22.07 -10.57 3.60
N GLU A 15 -21.44 -11.64 3.11
CA GLU A 15 -21.10 -12.81 3.92
C GLU A 15 -19.59 -12.82 4.23
N PRO A 16 -19.19 -13.26 5.45
CA PRO A 16 -17.79 -13.37 5.81
C PRO A 16 -17.11 -14.53 5.06
N GLY A 17 -15.81 -14.37 4.81
CA GLY A 17 -14.99 -15.31 4.05
C GLY A 17 -14.84 -14.90 2.59
N THR A 18 -13.78 -15.42 1.94
CA THR A 18 -13.44 -15.12 0.54
C THR A 18 -14.33 -15.85 -0.47
N GLY A 19 -15.05 -16.90 -0.04
CA GLY A 19 -15.79 -17.78 -0.95
C GLY A 19 -14.90 -18.63 -1.87
N LEU A 20 -13.58 -18.59 -1.68
CA LEU A 20 -12.58 -19.36 -2.44
C LEU A 20 -12.17 -20.61 -1.64
N GLU A 21 -11.93 -21.73 -2.34
CA GLU A 21 -11.52 -23.00 -1.71
C GLU A 21 -10.20 -22.88 -0.93
N GLN A 22 -9.31 -21.97 -1.33
CA GLN A 22 -8.02 -21.75 -0.67
C GLN A 22 -8.11 -20.97 0.65
N GLY A 23 -9.32 -20.57 1.07
CA GLY A 23 -9.53 -19.83 2.31
C GLY A 23 -8.98 -18.40 2.26
N GLY A 24 -9.03 -17.72 3.41
CA GLY A 24 -8.57 -16.35 3.57
C GLY A 24 -9.53 -15.50 4.40
N GLN A 25 -9.01 -14.40 4.96
CA GLN A 25 -9.85 -13.37 5.56
C GLN A 25 -10.38 -12.46 4.47
N GLY A 26 -11.70 -12.32 4.40
CA GLY A 26 -12.32 -11.51 3.37
C GLY A 26 -13.83 -11.48 3.55
N VAL A 27 -14.48 -10.88 2.57
CA VAL A 27 -15.93 -10.85 2.46
C VAL A 27 -16.32 -11.15 1.03
N HIS A 28 -17.47 -11.78 0.86
CA HIS A 28 -18.05 -12.04 -0.46
C HIS A 28 -19.54 -11.70 -0.45
N ILE A 29 -20.11 -11.56 -1.64
CA ILE A 29 -21.53 -11.25 -1.83
C ILE A 29 -22.09 -12.36 -2.73
N PRO A 30 -22.99 -13.23 -2.21
CA PRO A 30 -23.65 -14.19 -3.05
C PRO A 30 -24.54 -13.45 -4.05
N LEU A 31 -24.26 -13.65 -5.33
CA LEU A 31 -25.11 -13.13 -6.41
C LEU A 31 -26.23 -14.15 -6.67
N PRO A 32 -27.50 -13.71 -6.83
CA PRO A 32 -28.57 -14.63 -7.18
C PRO A 32 -28.26 -15.31 -8.53
N GLU A 33 -28.55 -16.61 -8.64
CA GLU A 33 -28.30 -17.47 -9.82
C GLU A 33 -29.11 -17.09 -11.07
N GLY A 34 -29.52 -15.83 -11.21
CA GLY A 34 -30.05 -15.28 -12.43
C GLY A 34 -28.99 -15.23 -13.54
N ASP A 35 -29.43 -15.04 -14.77
CA ASP A 35 -28.57 -15.04 -15.96
C ASP A 35 -27.68 -13.79 -16.00
N LEU A 36 -26.64 -13.76 -15.15
CA LEU A 36 -25.61 -12.72 -15.03
C LEU A 36 -24.87 -12.48 -16.37
N ARG A 37 -24.99 -13.42 -17.31
CA ARG A 37 -24.45 -13.31 -18.67
C ARG A 37 -25.31 -12.46 -19.60
N LYS A 38 -26.58 -12.22 -19.27
CA LYS A 38 -27.54 -11.48 -20.11
C LYS A 38 -27.67 -10.00 -19.77
N GLN A 39 -27.18 -9.57 -18.61
CA GLN A 39 -27.42 -8.22 -18.10
C GLN A 39 -26.13 -7.55 -17.63
N ASN A 40 -26.06 -6.23 -17.78
CA ASN A 40 -24.96 -5.45 -17.23
C ASN A 40 -25.05 -5.43 -15.71
N LEU A 41 -23.97 -5.78 -15.03
CA LEU A 41 -23.86 -5.76 -13.58
C LEU A 41 -23.39 -4.38 -13.12
N LYS A 42 -24.26 -3.62 -12.46
CA LYS A 42 -23.89 -2.38 -11.78
C LYS A 42 -23.72 -2.66 -10.29
N LEU A 43 -22.49 -2.50 -9.80
CA LEU A 43 -22.15 -2.66 -8.38
C LEU A 43 -21.82 -1.28 -7.80
N ASN A 44 -22.46 -0.92 -6.70
CA ASN A 44 -22.11 0.27 -5.92
C ASN A 44 -21.71 -0.16 -4.51
N VAL A 45 -20.49 0.20 -4.09
CA VAL A 45 -19.95 -0.14 -2.78
C VAL A 45 -19.35 1.11 -2.14
N ALA A 46 -19.77 1.39 -0.90
CA ALA A 46 -19.17 2.42 -0.07
C ALA A 46 -18.33 1.77 1.04
N LEU A 47 -17.02 1.92 0.95
CA LEU A 47 -16.04 1.41 1.91
C LEU A 47 -15.42 2.57 2.67
N ASN A 48 -15.45 2.49 4.00
CA ASN A 48 -14.65 3.37 4.86
C ASN A 48 -13.35 2.65 5.20
N LEU A 49 -12.29 2.99 4.46
CA LEU A 49 -10.93 2.50 4.69
C LEU A 49 -10.19 3.50 5.58
N SER A 50 -9.49 3.00 6.59
CA SER A 50 -8.66 3.83 7.48
C SER A 50 -7.28 3.21 7.55
N GLY A 51 -6.27 3.94 7.07
CA GLY A 51 -4.88 3.49 7.03
C GLY A 51 -4.20 3.72 5.68
N THR A 52 -2.98 3.19 5.56
CA THR A 52 -2.22 3.13 4.31
C THR A 52 -2.36 1.72 3.73
N GLY A 53 -2.60 1.60 2.43
CA GLY A 53 -2.70 0.30 1.76
C GLY A 53 -3.00 0.42 0.28
N ASP A 54 -3.02 -0.71 -0.40
CA ASP A 54 -3.47 -0.83 -1.78
C ASP A 54 -4.90 -1.39 -1.86
N LEU A 55 -5.67 -0.86 -2.80
CA LEU A 55 -6.96 -1.39 -3.20
C LEU A 55 -6.84 -1.85 -4.64
N SER A 56 -6.98 -3.16 -4.85
CA SER A 56 -6.87 -3.81 -6.15
C SER A 56 -8.20 -4.48 -6.52
N VAL A 57 -8.70 -4.20 -7.71
CA VAL A 57 -9.98 -4.73 -8.22
C VAL A 57 -9.76 -5.45 -9.53
N VAL A 58 -10.03 -6.76 -9.56
CA VAL A 58 -9.87 -7.57 -10.78
C VAL A 58 -11.12 -7.47 -11.67
N PRO A 59 -11.02 -6.96 -12.91
CA PRO A 59 -12.12 -6.93 -13.85
C PRO A 59 -12.37 -8.34 -14.43
N GLY A 60 -13.38 -9.05 -13.92
CA GLY A 60 -13.77 -10.36 -14.45
C GLY A 60 -14.67 -10.34 -15.69
N GLY A 61 -15.17 -9.16 -16.09
CA GLY A 61 -16.10 -9.01 -17.21
C GLY A 61 -15.41 -8.90 -18.58
N ARG A 62 -16.16 -9.12 -19.67
CA ARG A 62 -15.66 -8.83 -21.03
C ARG A 62 -15.36 -7.34 -21.22
N ASN A 63 -16.21 -6.49 -20.68
CA ASN A 63 -15.97 -5.05 -20.58
C ASN A 63 -16.20 -4.67 -19.13
N SER A 64 -15.24 -3.98 -18.53
CA SER A 64 -15.33 -3.52 -17.16
C SER A 64 -14.97 -2.05 -17.08
N GLU A 65 -15.82 -1.31 -16.39
CA GLU A 65 -15.63 0.10 -16.12
C GLU A 65 -15.71 0.28 -14.61
N MET A 66 -14.70 0.95 -14.05
CA MET A 66 -14.61 1.21 -12.63
C MET A 66 -14.39 2.70 -12.43
N THR A 67 -15.27 3.33 -11.65
CA THR A 67 -15.08 4.69 -11.15
C THR A 67 -14.85 4.63 -9.66
N LEU A 68 -13.71 5.13 -9.20
CA LEU A 68 -13.40 5.27 -7.79
C LEU A 68 -13.35 6.75 -7.43
N THR A 69 -14.05 7.11 -6.36
CA THR A 69 -14.00 8.45 -5.78
C THR A 69 -13.60 8.32 -4.32
N SER A 70 -12.63 9.11 -3.90
CA SER A 70 -12.11 9.11 -2.54
C SER A 70 -11.78 10.53 -2.11
N ASN A 71 -11.91 10.83 -0.82
CA ASN A 71 -11.58 12.12 -0.23
C ASN A 71 -10.07 12.24 0.11
N TRP A 72 -9.23 11.40 -0.48
CA TRP A 72 -7.79 11.39 -0.23
C TRP A 72 -7.01 12.30 -1.21
N PRO A 73 -6.13 13.20 -0.75
CA PRO A 73 -5.47 14.17 -1.63
C PRO A 73 -4.29 13.62 -2.45
N HIS A 74 -3.72 12.49 -2.04
CA HIS A 74 -2.49 11.94 -2.64
C HIS A 74 -2.64 10.46 -3.01
N PRO A 75 -3.38 10.13 -4.10
CA PRO A 75 -3.41 8.76 -4.62
C PRO A 75 -2.09 8.41 -5.32
N SER A 76 -1.66 7.17 -5.16
CA SER A 76 -0.63 6.56 -5.99
C SER A 76 -1.27 5.50 -6.87
N PHE A 77 -1.15 5.64 -8.19
CA PHE A 77 -1.67 4.66 -9.14
C PHE A 77 -0.55 3.68 -9.48
N LEU A 78 -0.73 2.42 -9.13
CA LEU A 78 0.25 1.34 -9.30
C LEU A 78 -0.39 0.19 -10.08
N GLY A 79 0.42 -0.71 -10.63
CA GLY A 79 -0.04 -1.92 -11.31
C GLY A 79 -0.13 -1.82 -12.83
N ASP A 80 -0.72 -2.84 -13.45
CA ASP A 80 -0.73 -3.05 -14.90
C ASP A 80 -1.72 -2.13 -15.64
N PHE A 81 -2.71 -1.56 -14.94
CA PHE A 81 -3.74 -0.69 -15.52
C PHE A 81 -3.73 0.71 -14.94
N LEU A 82 -3.26 1.66 -15.75
CA LEU A 82 -3.38 3.07 -15.44
C LEU A 82 -4.82 3.56 -15.67
N PRO A 83 -5.33 4.48 -14.83
CA PRO A 83 -6.66 5.05 -15.03
C PRO A 83 -6.71 5.85 -16.35
N ALA A 84 -7.76 5.65 -17.12
CA ALA A 84 -8.02 6.36 -18.36
C ALA A 84 -8.27 7.86 -18.13
N LYS A 85 -8.92 8.19 -17.00
CA LYS A 85 -9.07 9.55 -16.51
C LYS A 85 -8.80 9.60 -15.01
N ARG A 86 -8.06 10.62 -14.59
CA ARG A 86 -7.79 10.90 -13.17
C ARG A 86 -7.91 12.39 -12.92
N GLU A 87 -8.62 12.74 -11.85
CA GLU A 87 -8.72 14.09 -11.31
C GLU A 87 -8.27 14.02 -9.86
N VAL A 88 -7.22 14.76 -9.52
CA VAL A 88 -6.66 14.80 -8.17
C VAL A 88 -6.72 16.24 -7.69
N SER A 89 -7.29 16.44 -6.51
CA SER A 89 -7.50 17.73 -5.85
C SER A 89 -7.08 17.65 -4.39
N GLU A 90 -6.90 18.80 -3.73
CA GLU A 90 -6.61 18.83 -2.29
C GLU A 90 -7.76 18.25 -1.44
N SER A 91 -8.99 18.22 -1.96
CA SER A 91 -10.15 17.62 -1.29
C SER A 91 -10.33 16.12 -1.54
N GLY A 92 -9.58 15.52 -2.47
CA GLY A 92 -9.78 14.13 -2.87
C GLY A 92 -9.34 13.81 -4.29
N PHE A 93 -9.56 12.56 -4.70
CA PHE A 93 -9.32 12.09 -6.05
C PHE A 93 -10.51 11.35 -6.64
N GLN A 94 -10.64 11.44 -7.96
CA GLN A 94 -11.50 10.61 -8.77
C GLN A 94 -10.67 9.95 -9.86
N ALA A 95 -10.84 8.64 -10.02
CA ALA A 95 -10.16 7.86 -11.04
C ALA A 95 -11.14 6.95 -11.77
N GLN A 96 -11.01 6.88 -13.08
CA GLN A 96 -11.82 6.08 -13.97
C GLN A 96 -10.91 5.11 -14.72
N TRP A 97 -11.16 3.81 -14.55
CA TRP A 97 -10.54 2.75 -15.31
C TRP A 97 -11.55 2.17 -16.28
N GLN A 98 -11.07 1.86 -17.48
CA GLN A 98 -11.82 1.15 -18.47
C GLN A 98 -10.94 0.04 -19.01
N SER A 99 -11.45 -1.18 -19.02
CA SER A 99 -10.77 -2.29 -19.65
C SER A 99 -11.70 -3.11 -20.53
N SER A 100 -11.11 -3.63 -21.61
CA SER A 100 -11.77 -4.55 -22.52
C SER A 100 -11.02 -5.87 -22.53
N TRP A 101 -11.77 -6.96 -22.70
CA TRP A 101 -11.27 -8.33 -22.86
C TRP A 101 -10.13 -8.43 -23.86
N PHE A 102 -10.19 -7.64 -24.94
CA PHE A 102 -9.18 -7.62 -25.98
C PHE A 102 -7.88 -6.93 -25.55
N ALA A 103 -7.96 -5.92 -24.68
CA ALA A 103 -6.80 -5.19 -24.19
C ALA A 103 -6.04 -5.94 -23.08
N ASN A 104 -6.74 -6.81 -22.33
CA ASN A 104 -6.19 -7.41 -21.11
C ASN A 104 -5.73 -8.87 -21.27
N ASN A 105 -6.02 -9.53 -22.40
CA ASN A 105 -5.77 -10.96 -22.64
C ASN A 105 -6.16 -11.88 -21.45
N LEU A 106 -7.25 -11.54 -20.75
CA LEU A 106 -7.72 -12.28 -19.59
C LEU A 106 -8.11 -13.72 -19.94
N GLY A 107 -8.58 -13.95 -21.17
CA GLY A 107 -8.99 -15.26 -21.66
C GLY A 107 -7.87 -16.29 -21.64
N GLU A 108 -6.64 -15.93 -22.00
CA GLU A 108 -5.50 -16.85 -21.99
C GLU A 108 -5.08 -17.19 -20.55
N ARG A 109 -5.13 -16.21 -19.63
CA ARG A 109 -4.78 -16.43 -18.21
C ARG A 109 -5.83 -17.21 -17.42
N PHE A 110 -7.12 -17.02 -17.71
CA PHE A 110 -8.17 -17.88 -17.15
C PHE A 110 -8.14 -19.30 -17.73
N ALA A 111 -7.76 -19.46 -19.00
CA ALA A 111 -7.68 -20.76 -19.66
C ALA A 111 -6.45 -21.57 -19.27
N SER A 112 -5.34 -20.92 -18.88
CA SER A 112 -4.09 -21.60 -18.54
C SER A 112 -4.20 -22.42 -17.25
N GLY A 113 -5.17 -22.14 -16.36
CA GLY A 113 -5.52 -22.96 -15.19
C GLY A 113 -4.39 -23.20 -14.18
N ASN A 114 -3.21 -22.61 -14.42
CA ASN A 114 -1.97 -22.88 -13.70
C ASN A 114 -1.59 -21.71 -12.78
N ASP A 115 -2.26 -20.56 -12.92
CA ASP A 115 -2.14 -19.40 -12.04
C ASP A 115 -3.14 -19.53 -10.89
N THR A 116 -2.69 -20.16 -9.80
CA THR A 116 -3.51 -20.44 -8.60
C THR A 116 -3.56 -19.28 -7.61
N GLY A 117 -3.03 -18.11 -7.96
CA GLY A 117 -2.99 -16.92 -7.11
C GLY A 117 -3.78 -15.75 -7.69
N TRP A 118 -4.60 -15.09 -6.85
CA TRP A 118 -5.33 -13.86 -7.19
C TRP A 118 -4.39 -12.70 -7.60
N GLU A 119 -3.12 -12.76 -7.19
CA GLU A 119 -2.06 -11.80 -7.47
C GLU A 119 -1.63 -11.75 -8.95
N ASN A 120 -1.84 -12.85 -9.70
CA ASN A 120 -1.42 -12.94 -11.11
C ASN A 120 -2.48 -12.42 -12.09
N PHE A 121 -3.66 -12.02 -11.56
CA PHE A 121 -4.70 -11.41 -12.36
C PHE A 121 -4.48 -9.91 -12.47
N PRO A 122 -4.58 -9.35 -13.69
CA PRO A 122 -4.34 -7.94 -13.87
C PRO A 122 -5.51 -7.18 -13.24
N ALA A 123 -5.19 -6.28 -12.31
CA ALA A 123 -6.15 -5.59 -11.46
C ALA A 123 -6.06 -4.06 -11.61
N PHE A 124 -7.17 -3.37 -11.39
CA PHE A 124 -7.18 -1.93 -11.20
C PHE A 124 -6.72 -1.63 -9.78
N SER A 125 -5.51 -1.11 -9.64
CA SER A 125 -4.89 -0.90 -8.34
C SER A 125 -4.67 0.58 -8.04
N VAL A 126 -4.99 0.97 -6.80
CA VAL A 126 -4.67 2.28 -6.25
C VAL A 126 -4.07 2.11 -4.87
N ALA A 127 -2.92 2.71 -4.65
CA ALA A 127 -2.29 2.81 -3.35
C ALA A 127 -2.65 4.16 -2.71
N VAL A 128 -3.14 4.08 -1.48
CA VAL A 128 -3.42 5.22 -0.63
C VAL A 128 -2.30 5.30 0.39
N THR A 129 -1.36 6.21 0.18
CA THR A 129 -0.23 6.42 1.09
C THR A 129 -0.51 7.61 2.00
N THR A 130 -0.43 7.40 3.31
CA THR A 130 -0.48 8.50 4.28
C THR A 130 0.93 9.06 4.53
N PRO A 131 1.19 10.37 4.31
CA PRO A 131 2.52 10.96 4.54
C PRO A 131 2.92 11.00 6.03
N ALA A 132 1.95 10.91 6.94
CA ALA A 132 2.13 11.26 8.35
C ALA A 132 2.96 10.23 9.12
N ASP A 133 2.88 8.94 8.77
CA ASP A 133 3.49 7.88 9.57
C ASP A 133 5.03 7.89 9.45
N GLN A 134 5.55 8.19 8.25
CA GLN A 134 6.99 8.28 8.01
C GLN A 134 7.64 9.45 8.77
N TYR A 135 6.94 10.59 8.88
CA TYR A 135 7.48 11.78 9.53
C TYR A 135 7.52 11.62 11.06
N GLN A 136 6.50 10.98 11.66
CA GLN A 136 6.47 10.75 13.11
C GLN A 136 7.45 9.65 13.56
N LEU A 137 7.68 8.63 12.73
CA LEU A 137 8.71 7.61 13.01
C LEU A 137 10.12 8.21 12.97
N THR A 138 10.37 9.10 12.02
CA THR A 138 11.67 9.79 11.88
C THR A 138 11.94 10.71 13.08
N ASP A 139 10.94 11.48 13.53
CA ASP A 139 11.09 12.38 14.69
C ASP A 139 11.50 11.64 15.98
N ARG A 140 10.89 10.48 16.27
CA ARG A 140 11.29 9.66 17.44
C ARG A 140 12.69 9.10 17.28
N ALA A 141 13.02 8.55 16.11
CA ALA A 141 14.34 7.96 15.86
C ALA A 141 15.47 9.00 15.97
N THR A 142 15.27 10.20 15.41
CA THR A 142 16.26 11.29 15.46
C THR A 142 16.52 11.76 16.89
N LYS A 143 15.49 11.86 17.74
CA LYS A 143 15.64 12.25 19.15
C LYS A 143 16.56 11.28 19.91
N TYR A 144 16.44 9.99 19.69
CA TYR A 144 17.29 8.98 20.34
C TYR A 144 18.69 8.90 19.71
N ALA A 145 18.82 9.11 18.40
CA ALA A 145 20.12 9.11 17.71
C ALA A 145 21.05 10.21 18.24
N ILE A 146 20.53 11.42 18.47
CA ILE A 146 21.32 12.55 19.02
C ILE A 146 21.87 12.21 20.41
N LEU A 147 21.07 11.55 21.26
CA LEU A 147 21.52 11.12 22.60
C LEU A 147 22.70 10.15 22.50
N LEU A 148 22.66 9.19 21.57
CA LEU A 148 23.72 8.20 21.37
C LEU A 148 25.01 8.82 20.82
N ILE A 149 24.89 9.74 19.86
CA ILE A 149 26.02 10.47 19.27
C ILE A 149 26.71 11.35 20.33
N ALA A 150 25.96 11.95 21.25
CA ALA A 150 26.54 12.75 22.34
C ALA A 150 27.14 11.89 23.46
N LEU A 151 26.50 10.75 23.79
CA LEU A 151 26.91 9.90 24.89
C LEU A 151 28.19 9.10 24.58
N THR A 152 28.35 8.59 23.36
CA THR A 152 29.50 7.78 22.96
C THR A 152 30.87 8.48 23.15
N PRO A 153 31.10 9.73 22.68
CA PRO A 153 32.36 10.44 22.91
C PRO A 153 32.54 10.85 24.39
N TYR A 154 31.45 11.09 25.13
CA TYR A 154 31.51 11.36 26.57
C TYR A 154 31.97 10.13 27.36
N LEU A 155 31.44 8.96 27.04
CA LEU A 155 31.87 7.68 27.61
C LEU A 155 33.31 7.36 27.23
N TRP A 156 33.70 7.59 25.98
CA TRP A 156 35.09 7.41 25.54
C TRP A 156 36.05 8.35 26.29
N HIS A 157 35.73 9.64 26.37
CA HIS A 157 36.55 10.64 27.07
C HIS A 157 36.68 10.32 28.56
N SER A 158 35.58 9.96 29.22
CA SER A 158 35.60 9.59 30.65
C SER A 158 36.38 8.29 30.90
N LEU A 159 36.28 7.29 30.02
CA LEU A 159 37.11 6.08 30.08
C LEU A 159 38.59 6.38 29.83
N PHE A 160 38.93 7.21 28.86
CA PHE A 160 40.30 7.62 28.56
C PHE A 160 40.96 8.35 29.73
N LEU A 161 40.24 9.31 30.35
CA LEU A 161 40.72 10.00 31.55
C LEU A 161 40.92 9.06 32.73
N LYS A 162 40.01 8.09 32.92
CA LYS A 162 40.09 7.15 34.04
C LYS A 162 41.13 6.05 33.85
N ARG A 163 41.50 5.77 32.60
CA ARG A 163 42.51 4.76 32.22
C ARG A 163 43.89 5.35 31.92
N SER A 164 44.05 6.67 31.95
CA SER A 164 45.35 7.33 31.80
C SER A 164 46.16 7.15 33.11
N PRO A 165 47.25 6.35 33.11
CA PRO A 165 48.16 6.35 34.25
C PRO A 165 48.81 7.73 34.34
N ARG A 166 48.82 8.31 35.55
CA ARG A 166 49.58 9.52 35.90
C ARG A 166 51.08 9.27 35.69
N ASN A 167 51.58 9.35 34.45
CA ASN A 167 52.97 9.62 34.05
C ASN A 167 53.18 9.27 32.57
N VAL A 168 52.71 10.14 31.66
CA VAL A 168 53.37 10.31 30.35
C VAL A 168 53.29 11.79 29.96
N TYR A 169 53.90 12.66 30.76
CA TYR A 169 54.45 13.90 30.22
C TYR A 169 55.86 13.58 29.76
N THR A 170 56.06 13.27 28.48
CA THR A 170 57.20 13.67 27.62
C THR A 170 57.06 12.92 26.29
N GLN A 171 56.24 13.43 25.38
CA GLN A 171 56.65 13.68 23.99
C GLN A 171 55.46 14.26 23.23
N CYS A 172 55.55 15.58 23.05
CA CYS A 172 54.93 16.28 21.96
C CYS A 172 55.42 15.66 20.64
N ASN A 173 54.53 15.06 19.86
CA ASN A 173 54.45 15.40 18.44
C ASN A 173 53.10 14.98 17.87
N ILE A 174 52.43 15.99 17.34
CA ILE A 174 51.37 15.97 16.34
C ILE A 174 51.39 14.67 15.53
N CYS A 175 50.41 13.80 15.75
CA CYS A 175 50.02 12.79 14.77
C CYS A 175 48.63 13.15 14.26
N TRP A 176 48.68 13.88 13.16
CA TRP A 176 47.60 14.27 12.28
C TRP A 176 46.65 13.08 12.04
N TRP A 177 45.35 13.32 12.20
CA TRP A 177 44.29 12.42 11.76
C TRP A 177 44.38 12.23 10.25
N GLY A 178 44.93 11.09 9.82
CA GLY A 178 44.75 10.57 8.47
C GLY A 178 43.36 9.95 8.34
N PHE A 179 42.35 10.80 8.13
CA PHE A 179 41.07 10.39 7.54
C PHE A 179 41.19 10.62 6.02
N HIS A 180 41.49 9.56 5.28
CA HIS A 180 41.33 9.53 3.83
C HIS A 180 39.95 8.92 3.54
N TRP A 181 39.22 9.62 2.66
CA TRP A 181 37.90 9.30 2.12
C TRP A 181 37.85 7.93 1.43
#